data_AF-A0A972NFN0-F1
#
_entry.id   AF-A0A972NFN0-F1
#
_cell.length_a   1.000
_cell.length_b   1.000
_cell.length_c   1.000
_cell.angle_alpha   90.00
_cell.angle_beta   90.00
_cell.angle_gamma   90.00
#
_symmetry.space_group_name_H-M   'P 1'
#
loop_
_entity.id
_entity.type
_entity.pdbx_description
1 polymer ?
#
loop_
_entity_poly.entity_id
_entity_poly.type
_entity_poly.pdbx_seq_one_letter_code
_entity_poly.pdbx_strand_id
1 'polypeptide(L)'
;MIVKLRLSARKPFYLPKSYNRVLQAFFYANVEPGFARFLHDHGYKLGKRSFKLFTFSRLLGKILQREPVRLIFAPSLELYFATPLLEVLKASAGGLLTGSPRLGETSLSLESLELVERAEEKAVFKPPRRDLLRPLY
;
A
#
# COMPACT_ATOMS: atom_id res chain seq x y z
N MET A 1 -5.94 8.80 5.79
CA MET A 1 -6.92 7.74 5.49
C MET A 1 -6.18 6.46 5.13
N ILE A 2 -6.78 5.30 5.43
CA ILE A 2 -6.28 3.98 5.03
C ILE A 2 -7.36 3.31 4.19
N VAL A 3 -6.96 2.68 3.10
CA VAL A 3 -7.81 1.96 2.16
C VAL A 3 -7.34 0.52 2.10
N LYS A 4 -8.27 -0.41 2.16
CA LYS A 4 -8.04 -1.82 1.91
C LYS A 4 -8.54 -2.16 0.51
N LEU A 5 -7.67 -2.74 -0.29
CA LEU A 5 -7.98 -3.26 -1.62
C LEU A 5 -7.99 -4.79 -1.55
N ARG A 6 -9.06 -5.41 -2.04
CA ARG A 6 -9.09 -6.84 -2.34
C ARG A 6 -8.98 -7.03 -3.84
N LEU A 7 -7.97 -7.78 -4.24
CA LEU A 7 -7.64 -8.02 -5.63
C LEU A 7 -7.59 -9.52 -5.90
N SER A 8 -8.08 -9.94 -7.06
CA SER A 8 -8.01 -11.31 -7.52
C SER A 8 -7.26 -11.40 -8.84
N ALA A 9 -6.68 -12.57 -9.12
CA ALA A 9 -6.09 -12.90 -10.41
C ALA A 9 -6.78 -14.14 -10.98
N ARG A 10 -6.69 -14.37 -12.29
CA ARG A 10 -7.28 -15.59 -12.89
C ARG A 10 -6.56 -16.88 -12.47
N LYS A 11 -5.28 -16.79 -12.13
CA LYS A 11 -4.41 -17.91 -11.79
C LYS A 11 -3.33 -17.48 -10.80
N PRO A 12 -2.68 -18.44 -10.10
CA PRO A 12 -1.49 -18.12 -9.33
C PRO A 12 -0.46 -17.36 -10.16
N PHE A 13 0.23 -16.43 -9.52
CA PHE A 13 1.18 -15.55 -10.19
C PHE A 13 2.43 -15.36 -9.32
N TYR A 14 3.53 -14.96 -9.95
CA TYR A 14 4.78 -14.72 -9.26
C TYR A 14 5.10 -13.23 -9.18
N LEU A 15 5.83 -12.86 -8.13
CA LEU A 15 6.46 -11.56 -8.01
C LEU A 15 7.90 -11.70 -7.52
N PRO A 16 8.83 -10.83 -7.95
CA PRO A 16 10.17 -10.76 -7.38
C PRO A 16 10.09 -10.55 -5.86
N LYS A 17 11.05 -11.07 -5.07
CA LYS A 17 11.08 -10.78 -3.62
C LYS A 17 11.13 -9.27 -3.32
N SER A 18 11.75 -8.49 -4.20
CA SER A 18 11.84 -7.03 -4.15
C SER A 18 10.68 -6.34 -4.91
N TYR A 19 9.45 -6.82 -4.76
CA TYR A 19 8.27 -6.33 -5.49
C TYR A 19 7.83 -4.90 -5.14
N ASN A 20 8.53 -4.17 -4.27
CA ASN A 20 8.18 -2.79 -3.92
C ASN A 20 8.12 -1.87 -5.15
N ARG A 21 9.05 -2.05 -6.11
CA ARG A 21 9.03 -1.27 -7.36
C ARG A 21 7.82 -1.64 -8.24
N VAL A 22 7.39 -2.90 -8.20
CA VAL A 22 6.19 -3.38 -8.90
C VAL A 22 4.93 -2.79 -8.28
N LEU A 23 4.83 -2.73 -6.94
CA LEU A 23 3.73 -2.06 -6.24
C LEU A 23 3.69 -0.56 -6.53
N GLN A 24 4.85 0.08 -6.58
CA GLN A 24 4.92 1.50 -6.89
C GLN A 24 4.44 1.79 -8.33
N ALA A 25 4.87 0.97 -9.30
CA ALA A 25 4.39 1.07 -10.67
C ALA A 25 2.88 0.80 -10.78
N PHE A 26 2.38 -0.23 -10.09
CA PHE A 26 0.95 -0.51 -9.97
C PHE A 26 0.18 0.70 -9.46
N PHE A 27 0.67 1.34 -8.39
CA PHE A 27 -0.01 2.49 -7.82
C PHE A 27 -0.07 3.67 -8.79
N TYR A 28 1.05 4.03 -9.41
CA TYR A 28 1.09 5.14 -10.37
C TYR A 28 0.26 4.89 -11.62
N ALA A 29 0.17 3.64 -12.10
CA ALA A 29 -0.63 3.31 -13.27
C ALA A 29 -2.15 3.44 -13.02
N ASN A 30 -2.58 3.35 -11.76
CA ASN A 30 -4.00 3.41 -11.40
C ASN A 30 -4.41 4.77 -10.80
N VAL A 31 -3.47 5.71 -10.60
CA VAL A 31 -3.77 7.10 -10.25
C VAL A 31 -3.90 7.91 -11.54
N GLU A 32 -4.93 8.75 -11.65
CA GLU A 32 -5.16 9.62 -12.81
C GLU A 32 -3.85 10.33 -13.27
N PRO A 33 -3.53 10.33 -14.58
CA PRO A 33 -2.25 10.84 -15.09
C PRO A 33 -1.91 12.28 -14.69
N GLY A 34 -2.92 13.15 -14.54
CA GLY A 34 -2.73 14.55 -14.10
C GLY A 34 -2.21 14.66 -12.66
N PHE A 35 -2.71 13.79 -11.77
CA PHE A 35 -2.30 13.77 -10.37
C PHE A 35 -1.01 12.97 -10.14
N ALA A 36 -0.77 11.94 -10.97
CA ALA A 36 0.49 11.22 -11.03
C ALA A 36 1.65 12.16 -11.39
N ARG A 37 1.45 13.10 -12.34
CA ARG A 37 2.43 14.15 -12.68
C ARG A 37 2.72 15.09 -11.51
N PHE A 38 1.71 15.57 -10.80
CA PHE A 38 1.91 16.43 -9.63
C PHE A 38 2.69 15.71 -8.49
N LEU A 39 2.34 14.45 -8.20
CA LEU A 39 3.05 13.62 -7.23
C LEU A 39 4.47 13.21 -7.68
N HIS A 40 4.70 13.09 -8.99
CA HIS A 40 5.99 12.69 -9.57
C HIS A 40 6.95 13.86 -9.70
N ASP A 41 6.49 15.00 -10.24
CA ASP A 41 7.35 16.11 -10.67
C ASP A 41 7.55 17.17 -9.59
N HIS A 42 6.60 17.31 -8.66
CA HIS A 42 6.67 18.36 -7.63
C HIS A 42 6.71 17.75 -6.23
N GLY A 43 5.84 16.78 -5.96
CA GLY A 43 5.64 16.24 -4.61
C GLY A 43 5.31 17.33 -3.60
N TYR A 44 5.18 16.97 -2.32
CA TYR A 44 5.05 17.97 -1.27
C TYR A 44 6.46 18.37 -0.85
N LYS A 45 6.88 19.57 -1.26
CA LYS A 45 8.19 20.11 -0.89
C LYS A 45 8.16 20.58 0.56
N LEU A 46 9.02 20.01 1.39
CA LEU A 46 9.36 20.54 2.70
C LEU A 46 10.86 20.86 2.68
N GLY A 47 11.18 22.14 2.52
CA GLY A 47 12.55 22.59 2.27
C GLY A 47 13.11 22.02 0.95
N LYS A 48 14.23 21.30 1.04
CA LYS A 48 14.90 20.68 -0.13
C LYS A 48 14.42 19.27 -0.47
N ARG A 49 13.46 18.70 0.28
CA ARG A 49 13.00 17.32 0.12
C ARG A 49 11.58 17.27 -0.43
N SER A 50 11.36 16.42 -1.43
CA SER A 50 10.03 16.10 -1.94
C SER A 50 9.49 14.85 -1.24
N PHE A 51 8.33 14.98 -0.61
CA PHE A 51 7.62 13.87 0.03
C PHE A 51 6.50 13.36 -0.86
N LYS A 52 6.44 12.03 -0.99
CA LYS A 52 5.30 11.33 -1.57
C LYS A 52 4.36 11.04 -0.41
N LEU A 53 3.27 11.79 -0.32
CA LEU A 53 2.28 11.68 0.77
C LEU A 53 1.41 10.43 0.57
N PHE A 54 2.05 9.27 0.43
CA PHE A 54 1.38 7.99 0.41
C PHE A 54 2.32 6.86 0.81
N THR A 55 1.75 5.76 1.27
CA THR A 55 2.45 4.51 1.56
C THR A 55 1.55 3.31 1.28
N PHE A 56 2.13 2.13 1.22
CA PHE A 56 1.42 0.88 1.00
C PHE A 56 1.99 -0.22 1.89
N SER A 57 1.16 -1.22 2.23
CA SER A 57 1.61 -2.41 2.94
C SER A 57 2.39 -3.35 2.03
N ARG A 58 2.98 -4.38 2.65
CA ARG A 58 3.30 -5.62 1.91
C ARG A 58 2.02 -6.24 1.36
N LEU A 59 2.16 -7.04 0.31
CA LEU A 59 1.07 -7.86 -0.21
C LEU A 59 0.67 -8.91 0.81
N LEU A 60 -0.62 -8.93 1.16
CA LEU A 60 -1.21 -9.89 2.08
C LEU A 60 -1.96 -10.93 1.26
N GLY A 61 -1.36 -12.09 1.09
CA GLY A 61 -1.98 -13.17 0.32
C GLY A 61 -1.30 -14.49 0.66
N LYS A 62 -1.97 -15.59 0.34
CA LYS A 62 -1.39 -16.92 0.54
C LYS A 62 -0.21 -17.09 -0.41
N ILE A 63 0.98 -17.27 0.15
CA ILE A 63 2.17 -17.63 -0.62
C ILE A 63 2.14 -19.15 -0.79
N LEU A 64 2.03 -19.61 -2.04
CA LEU A 64 2.02 -21.02 -2.38
C LEU A 64 3.45 -21.59 -2.37
N GLN A 65 4.42 -20.81 -2.85
CA GLN A 65 5.81 -21.23 -2.91
C GLN A 65 6.76 -20.04 -2.75
N ARG A 66 7.90 -20.29 -2.10
CA ARG A 66 8.98 -19.33 -1.93
C ARG A 66 10.21 -19.83 -2.66
N GLU A 67 10.67 -19.08 -3.64
CA GLU A 67 11.88 -19.37 -4.40
C GLU A 67 13.01 -18.40 -4.00
N PRO A 68 14.27 -18.63 -4.43
CA PRO A 68 15.38 -17.73 -4.11
C PRO A 68 15.13 -16.28 -4.51
N VAL A 69 14.55 -16.04 -5.70
CA VAL A 69 14.39 -14.69 -6.29
C VAL A 69 12.94 -14.21 -6.37
N ARG A 70 11.95 -15.10 -6.23
CA ARG A 70 10.53 -14.79 -6.41
C ARG A 70 9.62 -15.49 -5.41
N LEU A 71 8.39 -15.02 -5.31
CA LEU A 71 7.31 -15.56 -4.48
C LEU A 71 6.13 -15.87 -5.39
N ILE A 72 5.53 -17.05 -5.23
CA ILE A 72 4.32 -17.45 -5.95
C ILE A 72 3.13 -17.26 -5.02
N PHE A 73 2.19 -16.42 -5.44
CA PHE A 73 0.97 -16.10 -4.71
C PHE A 73 -0.22 -16.87 -5.25
N ALA A 74 -1.14 -17.21 -4.36
CA ALA A 74 -2.49 -17.61 -4.72
C ALA A 74 -3.21 -16.46 -5.45
N PRO A 75 -4.25 -16.74 -6.24
CA PRO A 75 -4.98 -15.75 -7.05
C PRO A 75 -5.86 -14.77 -6.22
N SER A 76 -5.56 -14.56 -4.95
CA SER A 76 -6.27 -13.63 -4.07
C SER A 76 -5.28 -12.94 -3.14
N LEU A 77 -5.36 -11.62 -3.10
CA LEU A 77 -4.49 -10.77 -2.30
C LEU A 77 -5.22 -9.55 -1.76
N GLU A 78 -4.73 -9.05 -0.64
CA GLU A 78 -5.11 -7.79 -0.04
C GLU A 78 -3.90 -6.84 -0.05
N LEU A 79 -4.17 -5.57 -0.34
CA LEU A 79 -3.19 -4.50 -0.31
C LEU A 79 -3.78 -3.33 0.48
N TYR A 80 -3.04 -2.84 1.46
CA TYR A 80 -3.41 -1.64 2.17
C TYR A 80 -2.65 -0.46 1.59
N PHE A 81 -3.38 0.63 1.38
CA PHE A 81 -2.88 1.89 0.87
C PHE A 81 -3.23 3.00 1.85
N ALA A 82 -2.29 3.88 2.17
CA ALA A 82 -2.53 4.98 3.08
C ALA A 82 -2.06 6.30 2.48
N THR A 83 -2.90 7.32 2.59
CA THR A 83 -2.60 8.69 2.17
C THR A 83 -3.38 9.68 3.03
N PRO A 84 -2.81 10.85 3.36
CA PRO A 84 -3.57 11.95 3.96
C PRO A 84 -4.38 12.75 2.92
N LEU A 85 -4.23 12.45 1.62
CA LEU A 85 -4.81 13.24 0.54
C LEU A 85 -6.06 12.59 -0.03
N LEU A 86 -7.19 13.27 0.10
CA LEU A 86 -8.46 12.78 -0.45
C LEU A 86 -8.43 12.72 -1.98
N GLU A 87 -7.72 13.62 -2.65
CA GLU A 87 -7.64 13.61 -4.12
C GLU A 87 -6.93 12.36 -4.64
N VAL A 88 -5.89 11.89 -3.94
CA VAL A 88 -5.19 10.65 -4.30
C VAL A 88 -6.12 9.45 -4.24
N LEU A 89 -6.97 9.38 -3.22
CA LEU A 89 -7.96 8.32 -3.10
C LEU A 89 -8.98 8.37 -4.24
N LYS A 90 -9.52 9.56 -4.56
CA LYS A 90 -10.47 9.74 -5.66
C LYS A 90 -9.86 9.37 -7.01
N ALA A 91 -8.65 9.87 -7.29
CA ALA A 91 -7.93 9.61 -8.53
C ALA A 91 -7.54 8.13 -8.71
N SER A 92 -7.17 7.45 -7.61
CA SER A 92 -6.86 6.01 -7.62
C SER A 92 -8.10 5.14 -7.74
N ALA A 93 -9.20 5.50 -7.07
CA ALA A 93 -10.45 4.75 -7.15
C ALA A 93 -10.97 4.71 -8.59
N GLY A 94 -10.94 5.84 -9.31
CA GLY A 94 -11.36 5.89 -10.71
C GLY A 94 -10.57 4.92 -11.60
N GLY A 95 -9.23 4.93 -11.50
CA GLY A 95 -8.38 4.02 -12.28
C GLY A 95 -8.54 2.55 -11.90
N LEU A 96 -8.70 2.25 -10.61
CA LEU A 96 -8.88 0.88 -10.13
C LEU A 96 -10.26 0.29 -10.48
N LEU A 97 -11.31 1.11 -10.50
CA LEU A 97 -12.68 0.67 -10.79
C LEU A 97 -12.96 0.52 -12.29
N THR A 98 -12.40 1.41 -13.11
CA THR A 98 -12.67 1.44 -14.56
C THR A 98 -11.57 0.76 -15.39
N GLY A 99 -10.38 0.59 -14.80
CA GLY A 99 -9.22 0.05 -15.47
C GLY A 99 -9.09 -1.47 -15.39
N SER A 100 -8.01 -1.96 -16.01
CA SER A 100 -7.54 -3.34 -15.88
C SER A 100 -6.25 -3.34 -15.06
N PRO A 101 -6.32 -3.29 -13.71
CA PRO A 101 -5.15 -3.13 -12.87
C PRO A 101 -4.12 -4.22 -13.12
N ARG A 102 -2.86 -3.84 -13.32
CA ARG A 102 -1.75 -4.77 -13.58
C ARG A 102 -0.68 -4.69 -12.51
N LEU A 103 -0.39 -5.83 -11.89
CA LEU A 103 0.69 -5.98 -10.92
C LEU A 103 1.84 -6.76 -11.57
N GLY A 104 2.85 -6.01 -12.04
CA GLY A 104 3.88 -6.56 -12.91
C GLY A 104 3.27 -7.02 -14.22
N GLU A 105 3.45 -8.30 -14.55
CA GLU A 105 2.87 -8.91 -15.75
C GLU A 105 1.47 -9.51 -15.51
N THR A 106 0.96 -9.43 -14.27
CA THR A 106 -0.30 -10.08 -13.89
C THR A 106 -1.46 -9.09 -13.96
N SER A 107 -2.49 -9.44 -14.72
CA SER A 107 -3.79 -8.75 -14.69
C SER A 107 -4.57 -9.14 -13.45
N LEU A 108 -5.07 -8.13 -12.74
CA LEU A 108 -5.88 -8.27 -11.54
C LEU A 108 -7.31 -7.73 -11.79
N SER A 109 -8.25 -8.23 -11.01
CA SER A 109 -9.59 -7.67 -10.85
C SER A 109 -9.71 -7.06 -9.46
N LEU A 110 -10.32 -5.87 -9.35
CA LEU A 110 -10.69 -5.29 -8.07
C LEU A 110 -11.99 -5.93 -7.58
N GLU A 111 -11.92 -6.61 -6.44
CA GLU A 111 -13.08 -7.24 -5.80
C GLU A 111 -13.75 -6.29 -4.81
N SER A 112 -12.96 -5.57 -4.01
CA SER A 112 -13.47 -4.53 -3.11
C SER A 112 -12.45 -3.43 -2.85
N LEU A 113 -12.98 -2.24 -2.57
CA LEU A 113 -12.24 -1.07 -2.10
C LEU A 113 -12.97 -0.54 -0.86
N GLU A 114 -12.30 -0.61 0.29
CA GLU A 114 -12.89 -0.29 1.59
C GLU A 114 -12.05 0.80 2.28
N LEU A 115 -12.70 1.86 2.76
CA LEU A 115 -12.03 2.82 3.65
C LEU A 115 -11.96 2.19 5.05
N VAL A 116 -10.74 2.02 5.55
CA VAL A 116 -10.54 1.48 6.90
C VAL A 116 -10.78 2.60 7.90
N GLU A 117 -11.85 2.47 8.67
CA GLU A 117 -12.10 3.34 9.81
C GLU A 117 -10.99 3.14 10.84
N ARG A 118 -10.41 4.26 11.27
CA ARG A 118 -9.44 4.23 12.35
C ARG A 118 -10.25 4.11 13.63
N ALA A 119 -10.29 2.93 14.24
CA ALA A 119 -10.69 2.84 15.63
C ALA A 119 -9.77 3.79 16.40
N GLU A 120 -10.34 4.78 17.09
CA GLU A 120 -9.58 5.57 18.04
C GLU A 120 -9.02 4.57 19.06
N GLU A 121 -7.74 4.25 18.95
CA GLU A 121 -7.03 3.69 20.09
C GLU A 121 -7.11 4.77 21.17
N LYS A 122 -8.02 4.58 22.15
CA LYS A 122 -7.80 5.09 23.49
C LYS A 122 -6.48 4.49 23.94
N ALA A 123 -5.38 5.12 23.57
CA ALA A 123 -4.07 4.83 24.10
C ALA A 123 -4.15 5.10 25.59
N VAL A 124 -4.52 4.08 26.36
CA VAL A 124 -4.22 4.05 27.79
C VAL A 124 -2.71 3.98 27.84
N PHE A 125 -2.08 5.15 27.87
CA PHE A 125 -0.68 5.27 28.24
C PHE A 125 -0.54 4.66 29.63
N LYS A 126 -0.17 3.39 29.72
CA LYS A 126 0.39 2.82 30.94
C LYS A 126 1.84 3.30 30.97
N PRO A 127 2.20 4.25 31.84
CA PRO A 127 3.62 4.58 32.00
C PRO A 127 4.38 3.29 32.32
N PRO A 128 5.62 3.15 31.85
CA PRO A 128 6.46 2.04 32.27
C PRO A 128 6.48 2.00 33.80
N ARG A 129 6.31 0.79 34.34
CA ARG A 129 6.37 0.54 35.78
C ARG A 129 7.62 1.21 36.36
N ARG A 130 7.44 2.06 37.39
CA ARG A 130 8.51 2.84 38.06
C ARG A 130 9.65 1.96 38.59
N ASP A 131 9.43 0.66 38.68
CA ASP A 131 10.29 -0.38 39.22
C ASP A 131 11.51 -0.72 38.34
N LEU A 132 11.62 -0.18 37.12
CA LEU A 132 12.81 -0.31 36.25
C LEU A 132 13.81 0.85 36.36
N LEU A 133 13.56 1.85 37.21
CA LEU A 133 14.53 2.90 37.54
C LEU A 133 15.32 2.49 38.78
N ARG A 134 16.21 1.50 38.66
CA ARG A 134 17.29 1.38 39.64
C ARG A 134 18.34 2.46 39.31
N PRO A 135 18.72 3.32 40.26
CA PRO A 135 19.84 4.22 40.05
C PRO A 135 21.11 3.38 39.90
N LEU A 136 21.84 3.59 38.80
CA LEU A 136 23.22 3.16 38.67
C LEU A 136 24.05 4.03 39.62
N TYR A 137 24.45 3.46 40.74
CA TYR A 137 25.63 3.88 41.50
C TYR A 137 26.56 2.67 41.58
#